data_AF-A0A1S2K5Q4-F1
#
_entry.id   AF-A0A1S2K5Q4-F1
#
_cell.length_a   1.000
_cell.length_b   1.000
_cell.length_c   1.000
_cell.angle_alpha   90.00
_cell.angle_beta   90.00
_cell.angle_gamma   90.00
#
_symmetry.space_group_name_H-M   'P 1'
#
loop_
_entity.id
_entity.type
_entity.pdbx_description
1 polymer ?
#
loop_
_entity_poly.entity_id
_entity_poly.type
_entity_poly.pdbx_seq_one_letter_code
_entity_poly.pdbx_strand_id
1 'polypeptide(L)' 'MVDAYALTLHNGLARAHGMKGEAVAQVALLEKAWRESPETMQYNLHARAALPHLVKTAPPVVREDARRLAVEIGVPV' A
#
# COMPACT_ATOMS: atom_id res chain seq x y z
N MET A 1 2.02 -21.43 -6.42
CA MET A 1 3.20 -20.71 -6.97
C MET A 1 2.73 -19.62 -7.92
N VAL A 2 1.94 -18.67 -7.40
CA VAL A 2 1.39 -17.53 -8.17
C VAL A 2 1.87 -16.19 -7.59
N ASP A 3 2.64 -16.20 -6.49
CA ASP A 3 2.71 -15.08 -5.54
C ASP A 3 3.69 -13.95 -5.88
N ALA A 4 4.90 -14.24 -6.37
CA ALA A 4 5.94 -13.21 -6.46
C ALA A 4 5.69 -12.19 -7.61
N TYR A 5 5.14 -12.65 -8.74
CA TYR A 5 4.94 -11.79 -9.91
C TYR A 5 3.75 -10.84 -9.73
N ALA A 6 2.64 -11.36 -9.20
CA ALA A 6 1.44 -10.56 -8.89
C ALA A 6 1.75 -9.50 -7.83
N LEU A 7 2.46 -9.88 -6.77
CA LEU A 7 2.91 -8.94 -5.74
C LEU A 7 3.77 -7.82 -6.32
N THR A 8 4.77 -8.16 -7.13
CA THR A 8 5.68 -7.17 -7.74
C THR A 8 4.91 -6.24 -8.67
N LEU A 9 3.94 -6.77 -9.44
CA LEU A 9 3.08 -5.99 -10.30
C LEU A 9 2.22 -5.00 -9.49
N HIS A 10 1.52 -5.46 -8.46
CA HIS A 10 0.66 -4.60 -7.66
C HIS A 10 1.45 -3.54 -6.89
N ASN A 11 2.62 -3.87 -6.33
CA ASN A 11 3.46 -2.89 -5.67
C ASN A 11 4.03 -1.85 -6.65
N GLY A 12 4.45 -2.27 -7.84
CA GLY A 12 4.93 -1.39 -8.90
C GLY A 12 3.83 -0.44 -9.40
N LEU A 13 2.62 -0.97 -9.62
CA LEU A 13 1.46 -0.16 -9.98
C LEU A 13 1.08 0.81 -8.86
N ALA A 14 1.06 0.36 -7.60
CA ALA A 14 0.78 1.22 -6.46
C ALA A 14 1.74 2.43 -6.44
N ARG A 15 3.03 2.18 -6.66
CA ARG A 15 4.04 3.23 -6.74
C ARG A 15 3.77 4.20 -7.89
N ALA A 16 3.44 3.69 -9.07
CA ALA A 16 3.11 4.53 -10.22
C ALA A 16 1.89 5.43 -9.96
N HIS A 17 0.83 4.89 -9.35
CA HIS A 17 -0.36 5.67 -8.97
C HIS A 17 -0.03 6.71 -7.88
N GLY A 18 0.82 6.37 -6.91
CA GLY A 18 1.31 7.32 -5.91
C GLY A 18 2.05 8.51 -6.52
N MET A 19 2.90 8.27 -7.53
CA MET A 19 3.59 9.33 -8.26
C MET A 19 2.64 10.25 -9.05
N LYS A 20 1.44 9.77 -9.39
CA LYS A 20 0.38 10.55 -10.04
C LYS A 20 -0.58 11.24 -9.06
N GLY A 21 -0.40 11.05 -7.75
CA GLY A 21 -1.31 11.56 -6.74
C GLY A 21 -2.65 10.81 -6.66
N GLU A 22 -2.74 9.63 -7.28
CA GLU A 22 -3.95 8.81 -7.34
C GLU A 22 -4.07 7.95 -6.07
N ALA A 23 -4.31 8.60 -4.93
CA ALA A 23 -4.27 7.98 -3.59
C ALA A 23 -5.21 6.77 -3.45
N VAL A 24 -6.41 6.82 -4.05
CA VAL A 24 -7.38 5.72 -3.99
C VAL A 24 -6.83 4.46 -4.65
N ALA A 25 -6.30 4.59 -5.87
CA ALA A 25 -5.71 3.48 -6.59
C ALA A 25 -4.46 2.94 -5.89
N GLN A 26 -3.63 3.83 -5.34
CA GLN A 26 -2.45 3.45 -4.58
C GLN A 26 -2.81 2.59 -3.37
N VAL A 27 -3.79 3.00 -2.54
CA VAL A 27 -4.21 2.23 -1.36
C VAL A 27 -4.79 0.87 -1.78
N ALA A 28 -5.68 0.83 -2.75
CA ALA A 28 -6.30 -0.42 -3.21
C ALA A 28 -5.28 -1.45 -3.71
N LEU A 29 -4.23 -0.99 -4.41
CA LEU A 29 -3.16 -1.86 -4.89
C LEU A 29 -2.24 -2.32 -3.75
N LEU A 30 -1.98 -1.49 -2.75
CA LEU A 30 -1.24 -1.89 -1.55
C LEU A 30 -2.02 -2.93 -0.73
N GLU A 31 -3.34 -2.78 -0.59
CA GLU A 31 -4.20 -3.79 0.07
C GLU A 31 -4.21 -5.12 -0.70
N LYS A 32 -4.21 -5.07 -2.04
CA LYS A 32 -4.11 -6.27 -2.86
C LYS A 32 -2.75 -6.96 -2.69
N ALA A 33 -1.67 -6.20 -2.73
CA ALA A 33 -0.32 -6.69 -2.48
C ALA A 33 -0.20 -7.33 -1.07
N TRP A 34 -0.79 -6.70 -0.06
CA TRP A 34 -0.81 -7.24 1.31
C TRP A 34 -1.54 -8.58 1.40
N ARG A 35 -2.71 -8.72 0.78
CA ARG A 35 -3.47 -9.98 0.77
C ARG A 35 -2.74 -11.12 0.05
N GLU A 36 -1.93 -10.79 -0.95
CA GLU A 36 -1.19 -11.78 -1.74
C GLU A 36 0.07 -12.26 -1.04
N SER A 37 0.82 -11.38 -0.38
CA SER A 37 2.03 -11.77 0.35
C SER A 37 2.27 -10.85 1.55
N PRO A 38 1.65 -11.15 2.70
CA PRO A 38 1.85 -10.41 3.93
C PRO A 38 3.32 -10.39 4.35
N GLU A 39 4.01 -11.53 4.27
CA GLU A 39 5.41 -11.69 4.66
C GLU A 39 6.37 -10.78 3.88
N THR A 40 6.09 -10.53 2.59
CA THR A 40 6.90 -9.63 1.78
C THR A 40 6.54 -8.17 2.03
N MET A 41 5.24 -7.87 2.14
CA MET A 41 4.74 -6.52 2.33
C MET A 41 5.12 -5.93 3.69
N GLN A 42 5.28 -6.76 4.73
CA GLN A 42 5.75 -6.36 6.05
C GLN A 42 7.09 -5.58 5.99
N TYR A 43 7.94 -5.89 5.01
CA TYR A 43 9.26 -5.26 4.83
C TYR A 43 9.35 -4.39 3.58
N ASN A 44 8.26 -4.20 2.83
CA ASN A 44 8.28 -3.44 1.59
C ASN A 44 8.50 -1.94 1.84
N LEU A 45 9.64 -1.41 1.40
CA LEU A 45 10.03 -0.02 1.64
C LEU A 45 9.05 0.99 1.04
N HIS A 46 8.48 0.71 -0.13
CA HIS A 46 7.51 1.60 -0.75
C HIS A 46 6.22 1.68 0.10
N ALA A 47 5.68 0.55 0.53
CA ALA A 47 4.48 0.52 1.39
C ALA A 47 4.73 1.27 2.71
N ARG A 48 5.88 1.00 3.35
CA ARG A 48 6.28 1.66 4.61
C ARG A 48 6.44 3.17 4.49
N ALA A 49 6.88 3.67 3.33
CA ALA A 49 6.99 5.10 3.07
C ALA A 49 5.65 5.74 2.67
N ALA A 50 4.84 5.03 1.88
CA ALA A 50 3.60 5.54 1.33
C ALA A 50 2.48 5.65 2.37
N LEU A 51 2.33 4.66 3.26
CA LEU A 51 1.19 4.60 4.18
C LEU A 51 1.12 5.78 5.17
N PRO A 52 2.20 6.21 5.84
CA PRO A 52 2.16 7.41 6.69
C PRO A 52 1.85 8.68 5.91
N HIS A 53 2.31 8.77 4.66
CA HIS A 53 1.98 9.89 3.79
C HIS A 53 0.48 9.89 3.48
N LEU A 54 -0.07 8.75 3.04
CA LEU A 54 -1.48 8.59 2.71
C LEU A 54 -2.40 8.88 3.90
N VAL A 55 -2.05 8.44 5.12
CA VAL A 55 -2.81 8.75 6.33
C VAL A 55 -2.90 10.27 6.58
N LYS A 56 -1.84 11.01 6.23
CA LYS A 56 -1.78 12.47 6.44
C LYS A 56 -2.44 13.26 5.32
N THR A 57 -2.26 12.85 4.07
CA THR A 57 -2.57 13.68 2.89
C THR A 57 -3.73 13.17 2.05
N ALA A 58 -4.10 11.89 2.16
CA ALA A 58 -5.12 11.32 1.30
C ALA A 58 -6.52 11.88 1.61
N PRO A 59 -7.42 11.86 0.61
CA PRO A 59 -8.82 12.22 0.82
C PRO A 59 -9.46 11.36 1.94
N PRO A 60 -10.42 11.92 2.70
CA PRO A 60 -11.04 11.22 3.84
C PRO A 60 -11.53 9.80 3.52
N VAL A 61 -12.02 9.59 2.30
CA VAL A 61 -12.58 8.32 1.84
C VAL A 61 -11.60 7.14 1.89
N VAL A 62 -10.28 7.36 1.73
CA VAL A 62 -9.27 6.27 1.76
C VAL A 62 -8.25 6.43 2.89
N ARG A 63 -8.39 7.48 3.69
CA ARG A 63 -7.49 7.73 4.82
C ARG A 63 -7.58 6.63 5.87
N GLU A 64 -8.80 6.20 6.16
CA GLU A 64 -9.04 5.14 7.14
C GLU A 64 -8.54 3.78 6.65
N ASP A 65 -8.69 3.50 5.35
CA ASP A 65 -8.15 2.28 4.74
C ASP A 65 -6.61 2.27 4.79
N ALA A 66 -5.97 3.40 4.47
CA ALA A 66 -4.52 3.55 4.62
C ALA A 66 -4.06 3.36 6.07
N ARG A 67 -4.82 3.88 7.04
CA ARG A 67 -4.51 3.75 8.48
C ARG A 67 -4.64 2.31 8.94
N ARG A 68 -5.73 1.62 8.57
CA ARG A 68 -5.95 0.21 8.87
C ARG A 68 -4.83 -0.65 8.30
N LEU A 69 -4.51 -0.45 7.02
CA LEU A 69 -3.43 -1.19 6.36
C LEU A 69 -2.06 -0.93 7.01
N ALA A 70 -1.79 0.30 7.43
CA ALA A 70 -0.56 0.61 8.16
C ALA A 70 -0.45 -0.15 9.48
N VAL A 71 -1.55 -0.24 10.25
CA VAL A 71 -1.59 -1.01 11.50
C VAL A 71 -1.36 -2.50 11.22
N GLU A 72 -2.02 -3.07 10.21
CA GLU A 72 -1.87 -4.49 9.85
C GLU A 72 -0.43 -4.84 9.43
N ILE A 73 0.24 -3.95 8.68
CA ILE A 73 1.62 -4.14 8.23
C ILE A 73 2.66 -3.84 9.35
N GLY A 74 2.25 -3.16 10.42
CA GLY A 74 3.16 -2.71 11.48
C GLY A 74 3.99 -1.48 11.05
N VAL A 75 3.33 -0.51 10.43
CA VAL A 75 3.87 0.79 10.02
C VAL A 75 3.31 1.88 10.94
N PRO A 76 4.17 2.67 11.62
CA PRO A 76 3.71 3.77 12.46
C PRO A 76 3.15 4.92 11.60
N VAL A 77 1.99 5.46 11.95
CA VAL A 77 1.26 6.50 11.20
C VAL A 77 0.70 7.60 12.08
#